data_AF-A0A1Q6YEC7-F1
#
_entry.id   AF-A0A1Q6YEC7-F1
#
_cell.length_a   1.000
_cell.length_b   1.000
_cell.length_c   1.000
_cell.angle_alpha   90.00
_cell.angle_beta   90.00
_cell.angle_gamma   90.00
#
_symmetry.space_group_name_H-M   'P 1'
#
loop_
_entity.id
_entity.type
_entity.pdbx_description
1 polymer ?
#
loop_
_entity_poly.entity_id
_entity_poly.type
_entity_poly.pdbx_seq_one_letter_code
_entity_poly.pdbx_strand_id
1 'polypeptide(L)'
;MKIVETRVIRRKAPIPIEPLLVGEKEEMLAELQRVRERTLAFIEETTERDLSKYRMSHAFLGTLNAYEWLQFIASHEIRYTKQVQEISETSTENRNKFGKVEYFFHSACHH
;
A
#
# COMPACT_ATOMS: atom_id res chain seq x y z
N MET A 1 5.51 -3.92 12.47
CA MET A 1 5.19 -2.71 13.25
C MET A 1 3.68 -2.44 13.24
N LYS A 2 2.97 -2.91 14.28
CA LYS A 2 1.50 -2.86 14.37
C LYS A 2 0.88 -1.47 14.15
N ILE A 3 1.56 -0.41 14.62
CA ILE A 3 1.09 0.98 14.45
C ILE A 3 1.13 1.47 12.98
N VAL A 4 1.98 0.89 12.15
CA VAL A 4 2.10 1.23 10.72
C VAL A 4 1.01 0.49 9.92
N GLU A 5 0.75 -0.78 10.29
CA GLU A 5 -0.25 -1.66 9.65
C GLU A 5 -1.70 -1.21 9.88
N THR A 6 -1.96 -0.49 10.98
CA THR A 6 -3.32 -0.05 11.32
C THR A 6 -3.79 1.07 10.41
N ARG A 7 -5.05 1.00 10.00
CA ARG A 7 -5.72 2.01 9.15
C ARG A 7 -6.47 3.07 9.95
N VAL A 8 -6.37 3.04 11.29
CA VAL A 8 -7.02 4.01 12.20
C VAL A 8 -6.56 5.44 11.89
N ILE A 9 -5.27 5.64 11.66
CA ILE A 9 -4.73 6.96 11.32
C ILE A 9 -4.56 7.06 9.80
N ARG A 10 -5.41 7.85 9.14
CA ARG A 10 -5.23 8.18 7.71
C ARG A 10 -4.12 9.20 7.56
N ARG A 11 -3.20 8.95 6.63
CA ARG A 11 -2.06 9.83 6.32
C ARG A 11 -2.08 10.14 4.83
N LYS A 12 -1.89 11.41 4.48
CA LYS A 12 -1.62 11.82 3.10
C LYS A 12 -0.14 11.59 2.81
N ALA A 13 0.19 11.30 1.56
CA ALA A 13 1.57 11.21 1.12
C ALA A 13 2.27 12.57 1.41
N PRO A 14 3.48 12.57 1.98
CA PRO A 14 4.21 13.81 2.27
C PRO A 14 4.67 14.53 0.99
N ILE A 15 4.74 13.81 -0.14
CA ILE A 15 5.18 14.33 -1.44
C ILE A 15 4.08 14.03 -2.47
N PRO A 16 3.75 14.96 -3.38
CA PRO A 16 2.89 14.67 -4.52
C PRO A 16 3.47 13.52 -5.35
N ILE A 17 2.63 12.58 -5.78
CA ILE A 17 3.06 11.55 -6.73
C ILE A 17 3.30 12.23 -8.07
N GLU A 18 4.55 12.23 -8.54
CA GLU A 18 4.88 12.73 -9.86
C GLU A 18 4.21 11.83 -10.92
N PRO A 19 3.40 12.38 -11.84
CA PRO A 19 2.69 11.58 -12.84
C PRO A 19 3.62 10.73 -13.72
N LEU A 20 4.87 11.18 -13.90
CA LEU A 20 5.90 10.47 -14.67
C LEU A 20 6.37 9.17 -13.99
N LEU A 21 6.10 9.01 -12.69
CA LEU A 21 6.44 7.80 -11.92
C LEU A 21 5.31 6.76 -11.93
N VAL A 22 4.18 7.05 -12.57
CA VAL A 22 3.06 6.13 -12.70
C VAL A 22 3.18 5.41 -14.05
N GLY A 23 3.42 4.11 -14.00
CA GLY A 23 3.48 3.24 -15.18
C GLY A 23 2.21 2.42 -15.36
N GLU A 24 2.21 1.53 -16.35
CA GLU A 24 1.15 0.54 -16.50
C GLU A 24 1.14 -0.43 -15.32
N LYS A 25 -0.05 -0.89 -14.93
CA LYS A 25 -0.26 -1.69 -13.72
C LYS A 25 0.66 -2.92 -13.70
N GLU A 26 0.72 -3.66 -14.80
CA GLU A 26 1.49 -4.89 -14.92
C GLU A 26 3.00 -4.62 -14.80
N GLU A 27 3.48 -3.51 -15.36
CA GLU A 27 4.88 -3.08 -15.25
C GLU A 27 5.23 -2.72 -13.80
N MET A 28 4.35 -1.97 -13.13
CA MET A 28 4.55 -1.60 -11.72
C MET A 28 4.54 -2.82 -10.79
N LEU A 29 3.69 -3.81 -11.06
CA LEU A 29 3.67 -5.06 -10.30
C LEU A 29 4.93 -5.89 -10.52
N ALA A 30 5.41 -5.97 -11.76
CA ALA A 30 6.66 -6.64 -12.08
C ALA A 30 7.86 -5.97 -11.38
N GLU A 31 7.90 -4.63 -11.37
CA GLU A 31 8.95 -3.89 -10.66
C GLU A 31 8.89 -4.10 -9.14
N LEU A 32 7.69 -4.08 -8.55
CA LEU A 32 7.50 -4.39 -7.13
C LEU A 32 8.04 -5.78 -6.79
N GLN A 33 7.71 -6.79 -7.60
CA GLN A 33 8.21 -8.15 -7.41
C GLN A 33 9.74 -8.20 -7.50
N ARG A 34 10.33 -7.57 -8.51
CA ARG A 34 11.80 -7.50 -8.69
C ARG A 34 12.51 -6.82 -7.51
N VAL A 35 11.95 -5.73 -6.99
CA VAL A 35 12.49 -5.05 -5.81
C VAL A 35 12.38 -5.94 -4.57
N ARG A 36 11.25 -6.66 -4.42
CA ARG A 36 11.04 -7.59 -3.31
C ARG A 36 12.07 -8.71 -3.30
N GLU A 37 12.31 -9.34 -4.44
CA GLU A 37 13.30 -10.42 -4.57
C GLU A 37 14.71 -9.94 -4.22
N ARG A 38 15.13 -8.77 -4.72
CA ARG A 38 16.42 -8.15 -4.35
C ARG A 38 16.50 -7.82 -2.87
N THR A 39 15.41 -7.37 -2.26
CA THR A 39 15.37 -7.05 -0.83
C THR A 39 15.52 -8.32 0.02
N LEU A 40 14.88 -9.42 -0.37
CA LEU A 40 15.02 -10.71 0.32
C LEU A 40 16.44 -11.27 0.19
N ALA A 41 17.02 -11.22 -1.01
CA ALA A 41 18.41 -11.62 -1.23
C ALA A 41 19.38 -10.80 -0.37
N PHE A 42 19.19 -9.48 -0.31
CA PHE A 42 19.97 -8.61 0.58
C PHE A 42 19.87 -9.02 2.06
N ILE A 43 18.66 -9.34 2.54
CA ILE A 43 18.48 -9.80 3.92
C ILE A 43 19.24 -11.11 4.17
N GLU A 44 19.13 -12.06 3.24
CA GLU A 44 19.81 -13.36 3.33
C GLU A 44 21.34 -13.19 3.38
N GLU A 45 21.90 -12.41 2.45
CA GLU A 45 23.33 -12.11 2.36
C GLU A 45 23.89 -11.36 3.58
N THR A 46 23.02 -10.71 4.35
CA THR A 46 23.42 -9.87 5.50
C THR A 46 23.10 -10.50 6.86
N THR A 47 22.69 -11.77 6.90
CA THR A 47 22.31 -12.49 8.13
C THR A 47 23.41 -12.46 9.20
N GLU A 48 24.69 -12.52 8.80
CA GLU A 48 25.83 -12.52 9.73
C GLU A 48 26.33 -11.11 10.10
N ARG A 49 25.70 -10.05 9.57
CA ARG A 49 26.11 -8.66 9.80
C ARG A 49 25.19 -7.99 10.82
N ASP A 50 25.79 -7.20 11.71
CA ASP A 50 25.04 -6.30 12.57
C ASP A 50 24.64 -5.02 11.81
N LEU A 51 23.39 -4.97 11.36
CA LEU A 51 22.86 -3.82 10.63
C LEU A 51 22.31 -2.71 11.54
N SER A 52 22.30 -2.89 12.86
CA SER A 52 21.73 -1.91 13.80
C SER A 52 22.45 -0.55 13.78
N LYS A 53 23.69 -0.54 13.30
CA LYS A 53 24.55 0.63 13.14
C LYS A 53 24.13 1.54 11.98
N TYR A 54 23.44 1.00 10.98
CA TYR A 54 22.95 1.79 9.85
C TYR A 54 21.61 2.42 10.23
N ARG A 55 21.57 3.75 10.29
CA ARG A 55 20.43 4.52 10.77
C ARG A 55 20.06 5.59 9.76
N MET A 56 18.77 5.71 9.46
CA MET A 56 18.23 6.69 8.52
C MET A 56 16.95 7.32 9.07
N SER A 57 16.71 8.59 8.78
CA SER A 57 15.54 9.33 9.25
C SER A 57 14.28 8.99 8.45
N HIS A 58 13.20 8.65 9.16
CA HIS A 58 11.86 8.53 8.61
C HIS A 58 11.04 9.78 8.94
N ALA A 59 10.29 10.28 7.96
CA ALA A 59 9.56 11.55 8.05
C ALA A 59 8.62 11.68 9.27
N PHE A 60 8.07 10.57 9.77
CA PHE A 60 7.10 10.56 10.88
C PHE A 60 7.52 9.72 12.10
N LEU A 61 8.51 8.84 11.95
CA LEU A 61 8.86 7.85 12.99
C LEU A 61 10.21 8.17 13.64
N GLY A 62 10.85 9.28 13.23
CA GLY A 62 12.20 9.64 13.66
C GLY A 62 13.24 8.74 13.01
N THR A 63 14.37 8.56 13.67
CA THR A 63 15.50 7.77 13.15
C THR A 63 15.28 6.29 13.40
N LEU A 64 15.23 5.51 12.32
CA LEU A 64 15.12 4.05 12.35
C LEU A 64 16.45 3.42 11.95
N ASN A 65 16.81 2.31 12.59
CA ASN A 65 17.90 1.45 12.13
C ASN A 65 17.46 0.58 10.94
N ALA A 66 18.41 -0.10 10.28
CA ALA A 66 18.12 -0.92 9.10
C ALA A 66 17.04 -2.00 9.34
N TYR A 67 17.05 -2.69 10.48
CA TYR A 67 16.02 -3.69 10.78
C TYR A 67 14.65 -3.05 10.98
N GLU A 68 14.60 -1.88 11.64
CA GLU A 68 13.37 -1.12 11.81
C GLU A 68 12.82 -0.61 10.47
N TRP A 69 13.70 -0.22 9.53
CA TRP A 69 13.32 0.12 8.15
C TRP A 69 12.74 -1.07 7.39
N LEU A 70 13.33 -2.26 7.49
CA LEU A 70 12.80 -3.47 6.86
C LEU A 70 11.42 -3.83 7.43
N GLN A 71 11.25 -3.76 8.75
CA GLN A 71 9.95 -3.96 9.39
C GLN A 71 8.93 -2.90 8.99
N PHE A 72 9.35 -1.64 8.85
CA PHE A 72 8.51 -0.56 8.36
C PHE A 72 7.99 -0.86 6.95
N ILE A 73 8.87 -1.23 6.02
CA ILE A 73 8.52 -1.56 4.63
C ILE A 73 7.48 -2.68 4.60
N ALA A 74 7.72 -3.79 5.31
CA ALA A 74 6.79 -4.91 5.37
C ALA A 74 5.42 -4.51 5.94
N SER A 75 5.40 -3.75 7.04
CA SER A 75 4.15 -3.25 7.62
C SER A 75 3.43 -2.24 6.72
N HIS A 76 4.16 -1.47 5.93
CA HIS A 76 3.61 -0.49 5.00
C HIS A 76 2.94 -1.16 3.80
N GLU A 77 3.51 -2.26 3.30
CA GLU A 77 2.89 -3.10 2.27
C GLU A 77 1.56 -3.70 2.73
N ILE A 78 1.51 -4.22 3.96
CA ILE A 78 0.26 -4.74 4.57
C ILE A 78 -0.79 -3.62 4.65
N ARG A 79 -0.38 -2.42 5.06
CA ARG A 79 -1.26 -1.25 5.12
C ARG A 79 -1.85 -0.91 3.75
N TYR A 80 -1.04 -0.91 2.69
CA TYR A 80 -1.50 -0.63 1.32
C TYR A 80 -2.43 -1.72 0.78
N THR A 81 -2.15 -2.99 1.10
CA THR A 81 -3.04 -4.10 0.73
C THR A 81 -4.45 -3.89 1.30
N LYS A 82 -4.56 -3.51 2.58
CA LYS A 82 -5.84 -3.15 3.20
C LYS A 82 -6.50 -1.95 2.51
N GLN A 83 -5.72 -0.99 2.01
CA GLN A 83 -6.26 0.19 1.31
C GLN A 83 -6.86 -0.18 -0.04
N VAL A 84 -6.20 -1.05 -0.80
CA VAL A 84 -6.74 -1.57 -2.06
C VAL A 84 -8.03 -2.34 -1.82
N GLN A 85 -8.07 -3.18 -0.77
CA GLN A 85 -9.28 -3.92 -0.38
C GLN A 85 -10.45 -2.97 -0.06
N GLU A 86 -10.25 -1.98 0.81
CA GLU A 86 -11.28 -0.98 1.15
C GLU A 86 -11.81 -0.23 -0.09
N ILE A 87 -10.92 0.14 -1.02
CA ILE A 87 -11.30 0.80 -2.28
C ILE A 87 -12.12 -0.16 -3.14
N SER A 88 -11.70 -1.42 -3.28
CA SER A 88 -12.41 -2.42 -4.09
C SER A 88 -13.82 -2.72 -3.55
N GLU A 89 -13.97 -2.81 -2.23
CA GLU A 89 -15.25 -3.01 -1.55
C GLU A 89 -16.16 -1.79 -1.75
N THR A 90 -15.63 -0.58 -1.53
CA THR A 90 -16.37 0.67 -1.75
C THR A 90 -16.81 0.83 -3.20
N SER A 91 -15.93 0.53 -4.16
CA SER A 91 -16.26 0.57 -5.60
C SER A 91 -17.33 -0.45 -5.96
N THR A 92 -17.31 -1.64 -5.35
CA THR A 92 -18.32 -2.68 -5.57
C THR A 92 -19.67 -2.30 -4.95
N GLU A 93 -19.67 -1.78 -3.72
CA GLU A 93 -20.89 -1.29 -3.07
C GLU A 93 -21.53 -0.15 -3.87
N ASN A 94 -20.73 0.79 -4.35
CA ASN A 94 -21.21 1.88 -5.19
C ASN A 94 -21.82 1.34 -6.49
N ARG A 95 -21.14 0.41 -7.18
CA ARG A 95 -21.68 -0.25 -8.38
C ARG A 95 -23.04 -0.92 -8.11
N ASN A 96 -23.18 -1.60 -6.98
CA ASN A 96 -24.43 -2.26 -6.59
C ASN A 96 -25.54 -1.26 -6.23
N LYS A 97 -25.21 -0.12 -5.62
CA LYS A 97 -26.16 0.97 -5.37
C LYS A 97 -26.65 1.61 -6.67
N PHE A 98 -25.74 1.92 -7.61
CA PHE A 98 -26.11 2.47 -8.91
C PHE A 98 -26.96 1.49 -9.73
N GLY A 99 -26.60 0.20 -9.75
CA GLY A 99 -27.42 -0.83 -10.42
C GLY A 99 -28.82 -0.98 -9.83
N LYS A 100 -28.99 -0.84 -8.50
CA LYS A 100 -30.31 -0.80 -7.86
C LYS A 100 -31.11 0.47 -8.21
N VAL A 101 -30.45 1.62 -8.32
CA VAL A 101 -31.11 2.87 -8.74
C VAL A 101 -31.60 2.77 -10.17
N GLU A 102 -30.80 2.23 -11.10
CA GLU A 102 -31.25 1.98 -12.48
C GLU A 102 -32.45 1.01 -12.54
N TYR A 103 -32.42 -0.08 -11.77
CA TYR A 103 -33.55 -1.03 -11.70
C TYR A 103 -34.83 -0.39 -11.14
N PHE A 104 -34.69 0.49 -10.14
CA PHE A 104 -35.82 1.20 -9.53
C PHE A 104 -36.42 2.25 -10.49
N PHE A 105 -35.60 2.99 -11.23
CA PHE A 105 -36.06 3.92 -12.27
C PHE A 105 -36.76 3.18 -13.42
N HIS A 106 -36.23 2.03 -13.87
CA HIS A 106 -36.85 1.24 -14.93
C HIS A 106 -38.21 0.65 -14.50
N SER A 107 -38.33 0.23 -13.24
CA SER A 107 -39.59 -0.31 -12.70
C SER A 107 -40.65 0.77 -12.45
N ALA A 108 -40.25 2.02 -12.17
CA ALA A 108 -41.16 3.13 -11.87
C ALA A 108 -41.74 3.82 -13.12
N CYS A 109 -41.11 3.66 -14.30
CA CYS A 109 -41.63 4.19 -15.57
C CYS A 109 -42.62 3.26 -16.30
N HIS A 110 -42.87 2.06 -15.76
CA HIS A 110 -43.74 1.04 -16.37
C HIS A 110 -45.05 0.78 -15.61
N HIS A 111 -45.48 1.70 -14.74
CA HIS A 111 -46.84 1.75 -14.15
C HIS A 111 -47.48 3.11 -14.44
#